data_AF-A0A376K290-F1
#
_entry.id   AF-A0A376K290-F1
#
_cell.length_a   1.000
_cell.length_b   1.000
_cell.length_c   1.000
_cell.angle_alpha   90.00
_cell.angle_beta   90.00
_cell.angle_gamma   90.00
#
_symmetry.space_group_name_H-M   'P 1'
#
loop_
_entity.id
_entity.type
_entity.pdbx_description
1 polymer ?
#
loop_
_entity_poly.entity_id
_entity_poly.type
_entity_poly.pdbx_seq_one_letter_code
_entity_poly.pdbx_strand_id
1 'polypeptide(L)'
;MTPANADGPLTVNPDITADELAFSSSPDESGNSDNLQALINISTEPLEIANLGSVTVGQACSSIISNIGIYSQQNQTEVDAASNVYSAAQNQQSSVSGVSMDEEAVNLITYQQIYEANLKVISAGAEIFDSVLEMCS
;
A
#
# COMPACT_ATOMS: atom_id res chain seq x y z
N MET A 1 -6.54 0.16 -18.43
CA MET A 1 -6.20 1.13 -19.51
C MET A 1 -5.14 0.47 -20.36
N THR A 2 -5.47 0.10 -21.59
CA THR A 2 -4.53 -0.53 -22.53
C THR A 2 -3.69 0.56 -23.19
N PRO A 3 -2.37 0.39 -23.37
CA PRO A 3 -1.56 1.33 -24.14
C PRO A 3 -1.81 1.05 -25.63
N ALA A 4 -2.92 1.56 -26.15
CA ALA A 4 -3.27 1.49 -27.56
C ALA A 4 -2.82 2.77 -28.28
N ASN A 5 -1.50 2.96 -28.40
CA ASN A 5 -0.85 3.66 -29.51
C ASN A 5 0.66 3.62 -29.29
N ALA A 6 1.42 3.25 -30.32
CA ALA A 6 2.87 3.42 -30.34
C ALA A 6 3.28 4.91 -30.41
N ASP A 7 2.30 5.79 -30.64
CA ASP A 7 2.43 7.24 -30.67
C ASP A 7 2.00 7.83 -29.33
N GLY A 8 2.92 7.88 -28.36
CA GLY A 8 2.69 8.58 -27.09
C GLY A 8 2.26 10.05 -27.27
N PRO A 9 1.96 10.80 -26.19
CA PRO A 9 1.46 12.19 -26.26
C PRO A 9 2.45 13.21 -26.82
N LEU A 10 3.60 12.77 -27.34
CA LEU A 10 4.63 13.61 -27.92
C LEU A 10 4.25 13.91 -29.38
N THR A 11 3.55 15.01 -29.56
CA THR A 11 3.29 15.59 -30.88
C THR A 11 4.34 16.66 -31.18
N VAL A 12 4.78 16.75 -32.43
CA VAL A 12 5.67 17.85 -32.87
C VAL A 12 4.83 19.12 -32.96
N ASN A 13 5.32 20.22 -32.40
CA ASN A 13 4.65 21.51 -32.49
C ASN A 13 4.65 21.98 -33.96
N PRO A 14 3.48 22.14 -34.61
CA PRO A 14 3.40 22.52 -36.02
C PRO A 14 3.84 23.97 -36.28
N ASP A 15 3.93 24.80 -35.24
CA ASP A 15 4.34 26.19 -35.35
C ASP A 15 5.87 26.34 -35.42
N ILE A 16 6.64 25.26 -35.18
CA ILE A 16 8.11 25.27 -35.29
C ILE A 16 8.52 24.84 -36.70
N THR A 17 9.03 25.78 -37.47
CA THR A 17 9.60 25.59 -38.80
C THR A 17 11.10 25.26 -38.72
N ALA A 18 11.66 24.68 -39.79
CA ALA A 18 13.08 24.30 -39.82
C ALA A 18 14.03 25.49 -39.63
N ASP A 19 13.63 26.69 -40.08
CA ASP A 19 14.41 27.92 -39.94
C ASP A 19 14.47 28.40 -38.47
N GLU A 20 13.49 28.02 -37.64
CA GLU A 20 13.45 28.36 -36.21
C GLU A 20 14.30 27.41 -35.35
N LEU A 21 14.82 26.33 -35.93
CA LEU A 21 15.65 25.33 -35.22
C LEU A 21 17.13 25.76 -35.11
N ALA A 22 17.56 26.77 -35.89
CA ALA A 22 18.90 27.35 -35.84
C ALA A 22 20.06 26.32 -35.93
N PHE A 23 19.89 25.25 -36.70
CA PHE A 23 20.88 24.18 -36.84
C PHE A 23 22.12 24.55 -37.66
N SER A 24 22.04 25.60 -38.47
CA SER A 24 23.17 26.14 -39.23
C SER A 24 23.87 27.26 -38.46
N SER A 25 25.20 27.29 -38.53
CA SER A 25 26.03 28.39 -38.02
C SER A 25 25.95 29.66 -38.89
N SER A 26 25.43 29.54 -40.12
CA SER A 26 25.28 30.62 -41.10
C SER A 26 23.89 30.62 -41.76
N PRO A 27 23.17 31.76 -41.81
CA PRO A 27 21.80 31.82 -42.32
C PRO A 27 21.66 31.52 -43.82
N ASP A 28 22.73 31.71 -44.62
CA ASP A 28 22.68 31.59 -46.09
C ASP A 28 23.22 30.25 -46.62
N GLU A 29 23.64 29.34 -45.73
CA GLU A 29 24.21 28.03 -46.10
C GLU A 29 23.17 26.91 -45.96
N SER A 30 22.35 26.75 -47.00
CA SER A 30 21.37 25.66 -47.06
C SER A 30 22.06 24.30 -46.95
N GLY A 31 21.66 23.51 -45.94
CA GLY A 31 22.25 22.20 -45.64
C GLY A 31 23.39 22.19 -44.61
N ASN A 32 23.83 23.36 -44.13
CA ASN A 32 24.76 23.43 -43.00
C ASN A 32 24.05 23.01 -41.70
N SER A 33 24.70 22.12 -40.94
CA SER A 33 24.20 21.55 -39.68
C SER A 33 25.21 21.65 -38.54
N ASP A 34 26.14 22.61 -38.59
CA ASP A 34 27.23 22.76 -37.63
C ASP A 34 26.74 22.92 -36.18
N ASN A 35 25.67 23.70 -35.95
CA ASN A 35 25.12 23.87 -34.60
C ASN A 35 24.43 22.58 -34.12
N LEU A 36 23.78 21.85 -35.03
CA LEU A 36 23.22 20.54 -34.70
C LEU A 36 24.32 19.55 -34.35
N GLN A 37 25.43 19.54 -35.10
CA GLN A 37 26.58 18.69 -34.80
C GLN A 37 27.22 19.06 -33.46
N ALA A 38 27.32 20.36 -33.14
CA ALA A 38 27.79 20.84 -31.84
C ALA A 38 26.86 20.37 -30.71
N LEU A 39 25.53 20.46 -30.90
CA LEU A 39 24.55 19.97 -29.93
C LEU A 39 24.63 18.45 -29.74
N ILE A 40 24.79 17.68 -30.81
CA ILE A 40 24.99 16.23 -30.75
C ILE A 40 26.25 15.93 -29.94
N ASN A 41 27.35 16.63 -30.20
CA ASN A 41 28.60 16.43 -29.47
C ASN A 41 28.42 16.68 -27.97
N ILE A 42 27.75 17.76 -27.57
CA ILE A 42 27.41 18.05 -26.17
C ILE A 42 26.55 16.93 -25.57
N SER A 43 25.58 16.41 -26.32
CA SER A 43 24.70 15.33 -25.83
C SER A 43 25.44 14.02 -25.56
N THR A 44 26.55 13.79 -26.27
CA THR A 44 27.42 12.61 -26.14
C THR A 44 28.62 12.84 -25.22
N GLU A 45 28.87 14.07 -24.81
CA GLU A 45 29.99 14.41 -23.94
C GLU A 45 29.75 13.85 -22.52
N PRO A 46 30.74 13.18 -21.93
CA PRO A 46 30.61 12.68 -20.57
C PRO A 46 30.64 13.84 -19.57
N LEU A 47 29.62 13.89 -18.71
CA LEU A 47 29.52 14.83 -17.60
C LEU A 47 29.79 14.08 -16.30
N GLU A 48 30.53 14.72 -15.39
CA GLU A 48 30.73 14.21 -14.04
C GLU A 48 29.51 14.55 -13.18
N ILE A 49 28.69 13.54 -12.87
CA ILE A 49 27.50 13.71 -12.04
C ILE A 49 27.69 12.96 -10.71
N ALA A 50 27.45 13.66 -9.61
CA ALA A 50 27.55 13.07 -8.27
C ALA A 50 26.70 11.80 -8.16
N ASN A 51 27.30 10.71 -7.63
CA ASN A 51 26.71 9.37 -7.48
C ASN A 51 26.42 8.60 -8.78
N LEU A 52 26.68 9.17 -9.97
CA LEU A 52 26.57 8.49 -11.26
C LEU A 52 27.91 8.38 -11.99
N GLY A 53 28.90 9.20 -11.62
CA GLY A 53 30.21 9.24 -12.26
C GLY A 53 30.15 9.94 -13.62
N SER A 54 31.08 9.56 -14.50
CA SER A 54 31.15 10.05 -15.88
C SER A 54 30.04 9.44 -16.74
N VAL A 55 29.01 10.21 -17.06
CA VAL A 55 27.83 9.77 -17.82
C VAL A 55 27.38 10.82 -18.83
N THR A 56 26.80 10.40 -19.95
CA THR A 56 26.14 11.35 -20.87
C THR A 56 24.82 11.84 -20.29
N VAL A 57 24.29 12.95 -20.84
CA VAL A 57 22.99 13.51 -20.43
C VAL A 57 21.88 12.46 -20.53
N GLY A 58 21.84 11.69 -21.63
CA GLY A 58 20.82 10.65 -21.83
C GLY A 58 20.93 9.50 -20.83
N GLN A 59 22.15 9.09 -20.50
CA GLN A 59 22.39 8.06 -19.48
C GLN A 59 21.96 8.56 -18.09
N ALA A 60 22.33 9.79 -17.74
CA ALA A 60 21.95 10.40 -16.46
C ALA A 60 20.43 10.47 -16.29
N CYS A 61 19.71 10.96 -17.29
CA CYS A 61 18.24 11.01 -17.29
C CYS A 61 17.64 9.60 -17.13
N SER A 62 18.15 8.63 -17.88
CA SER A 62 17.67 7.23 -17.80
C SER A 62 17.91 6.62 -16.43
N SER A 63 19.07 6.86 -15.82
CA SER A 63 19.39 6.40 -14.47
C SER A 63 18.51 7.04 -13.41
N ILE A 64 18.24 8.35 -13.49
CA ILE A 64 17.34 9.04 -12.56
C ILE A 64 15.92 8.47 -12.65
N ILE A 65 15.38 8.31 -13.86
CA ILE A 65 14.05 7.74 -14.08
C ILE A 65 13.98 6.30 -13.56
N SER A 66 15.02 5.50 -13.84
CA SER A 66 15.12 4.13 -13.34
C SER A 66 15.13 4.07 -11.81
N ASN A 67 15.93 4.91 -11.16
CA ASN A 67 15.97 5.00 -9.69
C ASN A 67 14.62 5.39 -9.11
N ILE A 68 13.93 6.38 -9.70
CA ILE A 68 12.57 6.77 -9.28
C ILE A 68 11.61 5.57 -9.41
N GLY A 69 11.68 4.82 -10.52
CA GLY A 69 10.88 3.63 -10.72
C GLY A 69 11.13 2.54 -9.67
N ILE A 70 12.41 2.30 -9.34
CA ILE A 70 12.81 1.36 -8.29
C ILE A 70 12.27 1.78 -6.93
N TYR A 71 12.48 3.04 -6.53
CA TYR A 71 11.97 3.55 -5.26
C TYR A 71 10.45 3.54 -5.19
N SER A 72 9.76 3.87 -6.28
CA SER A 72 8.30 3.79 -6.34
C SER A 72 7.80 2.36 -6.13
N GLN A 73 8.42 1.39 -6.79
CA GLN A 73 8.05 -0.01 -6.66
C GLN A 73 8.34 -0.54 -5.25
N GLN A 74 9.50 -0.17 -4.68
CA GLN A 74 9.87 -0.54 -3.31
C GLN A 74 8.86 0.02 -2.30
N ASN A 75 8.54 1.31 -2.39
CA ASN A 75 7.57 1.94 -1.49
C ASN A 75 6.20 1.27 -1.56
N GLN A 76 5.74 0.90 -2.76
CA GLN A 76 4.46 0.20 -2.91
C GLN A 76 4.48 -1.16 -2.20
N THR A 77 5.56 -1.93 -2.37
CA THR A 77 5.72 -3.22 -1.68
C THR A 77 5.80 -3.06 -0.16
N GLU A 78 6.47 -2.03 0.34
CA GLU A 78 6.55 -1.74 1.78
C GLU A 78 5.18 -1.34 2.36
N VAL A 79 4.40 -0.54 1.64
CA VAL A 79 3.03 -0.19 2.04
C VAL A 79 2.13 -1.42 2.10
N ASP A 80 2.20 -2.30 1.10
CA ASP A 80 1.40 -3.53 1.07
C ASP A 80 1.78 -4.46 2.23
N ALA A 81 3.07 -4.61 2.50
CA ALA A 81 3.57 -5.39 3.64
C ALA A 81 3.11 -4.81 4.98
N ALA A 82 3.23 -3.50 5.17
CA ALA A 82 2.79 -2.81 6.38
C ALA A 82 1.27 -2.95 6.60
N SER A 83 0.48 -2.85 5.52
CA SER A 83 -0.97 -3.05 5.55
C SER A 83 -1.36 -4.46 5.98
N ASN A 84 -0.65 -5.48 5.47
CA ASN A 84 -0.85 -6.88 5.86
C ASN A 84 -0.53 -7.10 7.34
N VAL A 85 0.60 -6.56 7.82
CA VAL A 85 0.99 -6.64 9.23
C VAL A 85 -0.03 -5.94 10.13
N TYR A 86 -0.48 -4.74 9.74
CA TYR A 86 -1.51 -4.00 10.46
C TYR A 86 -2.81 -4.79 10.56
N SER A 87 -3.27 -5.38 9.45
CA SER A 87 -4.49 -6.20 9.40
C SER A 87 -4.37 -7.45 10.28
N ALA A 88 -3.21 -8.12 10.25
CA ALA A 88 -2.93 -9.26 11.12
C ALA A 88 -2.95 -8.87 12.61
N ALA A 89 -2.33 -7.74 12.96
CA ALA A 89 -2.33 -7.22 14.32
C ALA A 89 -3.74 -6.85 14.80
N GLN A 90 -4.56 -6.23 13.93
CA GLN A 90 -5.96 -5.92 14.24
C GLN A 90 -6.79 -7.19 14.46
N ASN A 91 -6.61 -8.22 13.61
CA ASN A 91 -7.29 -9.50 13.79
C ASN A 91 -6.86 -10.20 15.08
N GLN A 92 -5.58 -10.15 15.43
CA GLN A 92 -5.08 -10.72 16.67
C GLN A 92 -5.62 -9.97 17.90
N GLN A 93 -5.67 -8.63 17.84
CA GLN A 93 -6.29 -7.82 18.88
C GLN A 93 -7.77 -8.16 19.05
N SER A 94 -8.53 -8.24 17.96
CA SER A 94 -9.95 -8.62 17.95
C SER A 94 -10.19 -10.06 18.41
N SER A 95 -9.25 -10.98 18.15
CA SER A 95 -9.34 -12.37 18.61
C SER A 95 -9.14 -12.49 20.13
N VAL A 96 -8.23 -11.70 20.70
CA VAL A 96 -7.98 -11.69 22.16
C VAL A 96 -9.01 -10.85 22.91
N SER A 97 -9.47 -9.75 22.31
CA SER A 97 -10.37 -8.78 22.96
C SER A 97 -11.84 -8.97 22.55
N GLY A 98 -12.11 -9.86 21.60
CA GLY A 98 -13.45 -10.15 21.09
C GLY A 98 -14.20 -11.00 22.09
N VAL A 99 -15.15 -10.40 22.79
CA VAL A 99 -16.12 -11.12 23.60
C VAL A 99 -17.20 -11.64 22.64
N SER A 100 -17.42 -12.95 22.62
CA SER A 100 -18.51 -13.53 21.83
C SER A 100 -19.83 -13.34 22.58
N MET A 101 -20.72 -12.50 22.05
CA MET A 101 -22.03 -12.20 22.64
C MET A 101 -22.89 -13.46 22.79
N ASP A 102 -22.71 -14.44 21.89
CA ASP A 102 -23.40 -15.73 21.95
C ASP A 102 -22.84 -16.62 23.07
N GLU A 103 -21.51 -16.64 23.27
CA GLU A 103 -20.92 -17.35 24.43
C GLU A 103 -21.31 -16.68 25.75
N GLU A 104 -21.31 -15.35 25.82
CA GLU A 104 -21.81 -14.64 27.01
C GLU A 104 -23.28 -14.94 27.26
N ALA A 105 -24.13 -14.97 26.22
CA ALA A 105 -25.55 -15.31 26.36
C ALA A 105 -25.77 -16.76 26.81
N VAL A 106 -25.01 -17.72 26.25
CA VAL A 106 -25.05 -19.13 26.68
C VAL A 106 -24.56 -19.28 28.12
N ASN A 107 -23.48 -18.59 28.50
CA ASN A 107 -23.00 -18.56 29.88
C ASN A 107 -24.05 -17.95 30.81
N LEU A 108 -24.70 -16.86 30.39
CA LEU A 108 -25.76 -16.21 31.15
C LEU A 108 -26.98 -17.14 31.36
N ILE A 109 -27.41 -17.84 30.31
CA ILE A 109 -28.49 -18.85 30.40
C ILE A 109 -28.07 -19.99 31.33
N THR A 110 -26.82 -20.45 31.21
CA THR A 110 -26.27 -21.51 32.08
C THR A 110 -26.27 -21.07 33.54
N TYR A 111 -25.85 -19.84 33.84
CA TYR A 111 -25.92 -19.27 35.18
C TYR A 111 -27.36 -19.19 35.70
N GLN A 112 -28.32 -18.82 34.86
CA GLN A 112 -29.75 -18.83 35.23
C GLN A 112 -30.25 -20.24 35.53
N GLN A 113 -29.91 -21.23 34.71
CA GLN A 113 -30.30 -22.63 34.93
C GLN A 113 -29.70 -23.20 36.22
N ILE A 114 -28.42 -22.91 36.48
CA ILE A 114 -27.76 -23.32 37.74
C ILE A 114 -28.43 -22.64 38.93
N TYR A 115 -28.80 -21.37 38.82
CA TYR A 115 -29.53 -20.65 39.87
C TYR A 115 -30.89 -21.30 40.17
N GLU A 116 -31.68 -21.61 39.14
CA GLU A 116 -32.95 -22.32 39.31
C GLU A 116 -32.78 -23.72 39.90
N ALA A 117 -31.73 -24.44 39.49
CA ALA A 117 -31.41 -25.74 40.07
C ALA A 117 -31.05 -25.63 41.56
N ASN A 118 -30.27 -24.63 41.95
CA ASN A 118 -29.95 -24.37 43.35
C ASN A 118 -31.20 -24.03 44.18
N LEU A 119 -32.14 -23.24 43.63
CA LEU A 119 -33.42 -22.97 44.31
C LEU A 119 -34.24 -24.24 44.55
N LYS A 120 -34.25 -25.19 43.60
CA LYS A 120 -34.91 -26.49 43.78
C LYS A 120 -34.24 -27.32 44.87
N VAL A 121 -32.90 -27.34 44.92
CA VAL A 121 -32.14 -28.03 45.98
C VAL A 121 -32.45 -27.44 47.35
N ILE A 122 -32.51 -26.11 47.47
CA ILE A 122 -32.88 -25.43 48.72
C ILE A 122 -34.31 -25.80 49.12
N SER A 123 -35.24 -25.78 48.18
CA SER A 123 -36.65 -26.12 48.44
C SER A 123 -36.80 -27.57 48.91
N ALA A 124 -36.16 -28.52 48.24
CA ALA A 124 -36.15 -29.93 48.66
C ALA A 124 -35.47 -30.12 50.03
N GLY A 125 -34.41 -29.37 50.31
CA GLY A 125 -33.76 -29.36 51.63
C GLY A 125 -34.69 -28.85 52.74
N ALA A 126 -35.47 -27.80 52.46
CA ALA A 126 -36.48 -27.27 53.38
C ALA A 126 -37.60 -28.29 53.64
N GLU A 127 -38.11 -28.95 52.58
CA GLU A 127 -39.14 -30.00 52.72
C GLU A 127 -38.65 -31.18 53.59
N ILE A 128 -37.40 -31.61 53.42
CA ILE A 128 -36.79 -32.65 54.24
C ILE A 128 -36.67 -32.18 55.71
N PHE A 129 -36.23 -30.93 55.91
CA PHE A 129 -36.10 -30.34 57.24
C PHE A 129 -37.45 -30.28 57.98
N ASP A 130 -38.50 -29.80 57.29
CA ASP A 130 -39.85 -29.72 57.84
C ASP A 130 -40.40 -31.11 58.16
N SER A 131 -40.19 -32.10 57.28
CA SER A 131 -40.62 -33.49 57.50
C SER A 131 -39.96 -34.13 58.73
N VAL A 132 -38.66 -33.86 58.96
CA VAL A 132 -37.95 -34.35 60.15
C VAL A 132 -38.48 -33.69 61.42
N LEU A 133 -38.80 -32.39 61.39
CA LEU A 133 -39.44 -31.70 62.51
C LEU A 133 -40.80 -32.30 62.85
N GLU A 134 -41.63 -32.59 61.85
CA GLU A 134 -42.95 -33.21 62.03
C GLU A 134 -42.88 -34.63 62.61
N MET A 135 -41.82 -35.39 62.32
CA MET A 135 -41.60 -36.72 62.93
C MET A 135 -41.14 -36.66 64.39
N CYS A 136 -40.52 -35.55 64.82
CA CYS A 136 -40.03 -35.38 66.19
C CYS A 136 -41.04 -34.72 67.14
N SER A 137 -42.15 -34.19 66.63
CA SER A 137 -43.30 -33.71 67.41
C SER A 137 -44.32 -34.81 67.68
#